data_AF-A0A7J9M4H2-F1
#
_entry.id   AF-A0A7J9M4H2-F1
#
_cell.length_a   1.000
_cell.length_b   1.000
_cell.length_c   1.000
_cell.angle_alpha   90.00
_cell.angle_beta   90.00
_cell.angle_gamma   90.00
#
_symmetry.space_group_name_H-M   'P 1'
#
loop_
_entity.id
_entity.type
_entity.pdbx_description
1 polymer ?
#
loop_
_entity_poly.entity_id
_entity_poly.type
_entity_poly.pdbx_seq_one_letter_code
_entity_poly.pdbx_strand_id
1 'polypeptide(L)' 'ANENLAFESRLIESPAPSIISRRSVYEPLQTRLITIGLMIPIGRGQRELIIGDR' A
#
# COMPACT_ATOMS: atom_id res chain seq x y z
N ALA A 1 -4.45 -27.00 -20.25
CA ALA A 1 -3.94 -25.70 -19.75
C ALA A 1 -4.27 -25.69 -18.27
N ASN A 2 -3.31 -26.04 -17.41
CA ASN A 2 -3.63 -26.47 -16.04
C ASN A 2 -4.02 -25.30 -15.15
N GLU A 3 -5.27 -25.39 -14.70
CA GLU A 3 -5.94 -24.60 -13.70
C GLU A 3 -5.34 -24.94 -12.33
N ASN A 4 -4.74 -23.96 -11.65
CA ASN A 4 -4.36 -24.07 -10.24
C ASN A 4 -4.93 -22.85 -9.51
N LEU A 5 -6.23 -22.88 -9.26
CA LEU A 5 -6.91 -21.96 -8.35
C LEU A 5 -6.92 -22.55 -6.94
N ALA A 6 -5.74 -22.73 -6.35
CA ALA A 6 -5.64 -23.03 -4.93
C ALA A 6 -5.98 -21.76 -4.13
N PHE A 7 -6.97 -21.84 -3.24
CA PHE A 7 -7.33 -20.76 -2.34
C PHE A 7 -6.32 -20.73 -1.19
N GLU A 8 -5.17 -20.10 -1.41
CA GLU A 8 -4.12 -20.03 -0.39
C GLU A 8 -4.55 -19.12 0.78
N SER A 9 -4.52 -19.67 1.99
CA SER A 9 -4.78 -18.92 3.22
C SER A 9 -3.46 -18.39 3.80
N ARG A 10 -3.48 -17.15 4.29
CA ARG A 10 -2.35 -16.52 4.99
C ARG A 10 -2.64 -16.46 6.48
N LEU A 11 -1.59 -16.55 7.30
CA LEU A 11 -1.68 -16.31 8.75
C LEU A 11 -2.23 -14.90 9.03
N ILE A 12 -3.11 -14.80 10.03
CA ILE A 12 -3.68 -13.54 10.51
C ILE A 12 -2.57 -12.66 11.11
N GLU A 13 -1.73 -13.26 11.95
CA GLU A 13 -0.56 -12.62 12.53
C GLU A 13 0.68 -13.04 11.75
N SER A 14 1.12 -12.16 10.84
CA SER A 14 2.39 -12.31 10.13
C SER A 14 3.32 -11.14 10.48
N PRO A 15 4.61 -11.36 10.73
CA PRO A 15 5.54 -10.29 11.04
C PRO A 15 5.64 -9.29 9.89
N ALA A 16 5.88 -8.02 10.22
CA ALA A 16 6.09 -6.99 9.22
C ALA A 16 7.42 -7.19 8.47
N PRO A 17 7.54 -6.71 7.21
CA PRO A 17 8.79 -6.77 6.46
C PRO A 17 9.93 -6.03 7.17
N SER A 18 11.11 -6.65 7.21
CA SER A 18 12.35 -6.08 7.78
C SER A 18 12.89 -4.93 6.93
N ILE A 19 13.82 -4.12 7.47
CA ILE A 19 14.37 -2.98 6.72
C ILE A 19 15.07 -3.38 5.41
N ILE A 20 15.76 -4.52 5.40
CA ILE A 20 16.47 -5.05 4.23
C ILE A 20 15.50 -5.40 3.10
N SER A 21 14.28 -5.82 3.44
CA SER A 21 13.22 -6.13 2.47
C SER A 21 12.46 -4.90 1.97
N ARG A 22 12.73 -3.71 2.53
CA ARG A 22 12.09 -2.45 2.13
C ARG A 22 12.95 -1.70 1.12
N ARG A 23 12.30 -0.84 0.35
CA ARG A 23 12.93 0.15 -0.51
C ARG A 23 12.29 1.51 -0.25
N SER A 24 13.02 2.59 -0.52
CA SER A 24 12.45 3.94 -0.48
C SER A 24 11.21 4.01 -1.37
N VAL A 25 10.26 4.86 -0.99
CA VAL A 25 9.05 5.09 -1.78
C VAL A 25 9.40 6.08 -2.89
N TYR A 26 9.28 5.66 -4.16
CA TYR A 26 9.54 6.50 -5.33
C TYR A 26 8.44 6.38 -6.41
N GLU A 27 7.53 5.41 -6.28
CA GLU A 27 6.42 5.26 -7.23
C GLU A 27 5.21 6.04 -6.72
N PRO A 28 4.64 6.97 -7.49
CA PRO A 28 3.44 7.70 -7.08
C PRO A 28 2.20 6.78 -7.06
N LEU A 29 1.29 7.05 -6.14
CA LEU A 29 -0.03 6.42 -6.04
C LEU A 29 -1.11 7.45 -6.40
N GLN A 30 -1.89 7.16 -7.44
CA GLN A 30 -2.94 8.07 -7.91
C GLN A 30 -4.20 7.96 -7.05
N THR A 31 -4.55 9.04 -6.36
CA THR A 31 -5.73 9.12 -5.46
C THR A 31 -6.99 9.65 -6.15
N ARG A 32 -6.87 10.16 -7.39
CA ARG A 32 -7.94 10.87 -8.14
C ARG A 32 -8.49 12.14 -7.44
N LEU A 33 -7.83 12.62 -6.40
CA LEU A 33 -8.14 13.89 -5.74
C LEU A 33 -7.03 14.88 -6.07
N ILE A 34 -7.38 15.95 -6.79
CA ILE A 34 -6.42 16.95 -7.27
C ILE A 34 -5.66 17.57 -6.10
N THR A 35 -6.39 17.97 -5.04
CA THR A 35 -5.79 18.58 -3.84
C THR A 35 -4.79 17.65 -3.18
N ILE A 36 -5.10 16.36 -3.05
CA ILE A 36 -4.19 15.39 -2.44
C ILE A 36 -2.96 15.19 -3.34
N GLY A 37 -3.16 14.94 -4.64
CA GLY A 37 -2.03 14.72 -5.57
C GLY A 37 -1.06 15.90 -5.69
N LEU A 38 -1.52 17.14 -5.42
CA LEU A 38 -0.70 18.34 -5.46
C LEU A 38 -0.07 18.69 -4.12
N MET A 39 -0.84 18.68 -3.03
CA MET A 39 -0.39 19.16 -1.73
C MET A 39 0.26 18.05 -0.90
N ILE A 40 -0.22 16.81 -1.04
CA ILE A 40 0.19 15.67 -0.21
C ILE A 40 0.35 14.45 -1.14
N PRO A 41 1.41 14.41 -1.96
CA PRO A 41 1.62 13.30 -2.87
C PRO A 41 1.85 12.00 -2.08
N ILE A 42 1.04 10.98 -2.37
CA ILE A 42 1.14 9.65 -1.73
C ILE A 42 1.88 8.71 -2.68
N GLY A 43 2.84 7.95 -2.16
CA GLY A 43 3.57 6.94 -2.91
C GLY A 43 3.19 5.49 -2.58
N ARG A 44 3.53 4.54 -3.45
CA ARG A 44 3.28 3.10 -3.26
C ARG A 44 4.15 2.56 -2.11
N GLY A 45 3.49 1.99 -1.10
CA GLY A 45 4.16 1.49 0.10
C GLY A 45 4.24 2.51 1.25
N GLN A 46 3.77 3.74 1.05
CA GLN A 46 3.57 4.73 2.11
C GLN A 46 2.32 4.39 2.93
N ARG A 47 2.33 4.75 4.21
CA ARG A 47 1.15 4.74 5.08
C ARG A 47 0.78 6.18 5.37
N GLU A 48 -0.38 6.61 4.87
CA GLU A 48 -0.89 7.97 5.05
C GLU A 48 -2.11 7.94 5.97
N LEU A 49 -2.12 8.81 6.98
CA LEU A 49 -3.23 8.93 7.93
C LEU A 49 -4.27 9.91 7.38
N ILE A 50 -5.53 9.51 7.41
CA ILE A 50 -6.66 10.38 7.05
C ILE A 50 -7.47 10.65 8.32
N ILE A 51 -7.66 11.92 8.65
CA ILE A 51 -8.47 12.39 9.78
C ILE A 51 -9.53 13.34 9.24
N GLY A 52 -10.75 13.24 9.75
CA GLY A 52 -11.85 14.15 9.46
C GLY A 52 -12.89 14.10 10.57
N ASP A 53 -13.69 15.17 10.68
CA ASP A 53 -14.89 15.20 11.51
C ASP A 53 -16.13 14.86 10.66
N ARG A 54 -17.33 14.90 11.25
CA ARG A 54 -18.61 14.80 10.52
C ARG A 54 -18.90 16.00 9.65
#